data_AF-A0A0D0QQ48-F1
#
_entry.id   AF-A0A0D0QQ48-F1
#
_cell.length_a   1.000
_cell.length_b   1.000
_cell.length_c   1.000
_cell.angle_alpha   90.00
_cell.angle_beta   90.00
_cell.angle_gamma   90.00
#
_symmetry.space_group_name_H-M   'P 1'
#
loop_
_entity.id
_entity.type
_entity.pdbx_description
1 polymer ?
#
loop_
_entity_poly.entity_id
_entity_poly.type
_entity_poly.pdbx_seq_one_letter_code
_entity_poly.pdbx_strand_id
1 'polypeptide(L)'
;MIPLVRETVLQHQWMNEGELLNFIAVCESTPGPIAVNMATFVGASQAGVLGSVVATFGVVLPSFFIILLIATIISGFLKYKGVRDFYQEFDLVL
;
A
#
# COMPACT_ATOMS: atom_id res chain seq x y z
N MET A 1 5.26 -5.30 11.38
CA MET A 1 3.86 -5.08 10.93
C MET A 1 2.86 -5.83 11.81
N ILE A 2 2.94 -7.17 11.94
CA ILE A 2 1.91 -7.97 12.63
C ILE A 2 1.70 -7.60 14.12
N PRO A 3 2.74 -7.41 14.97
CA PRO A 3 2.56 -6.94 16.35
C PRO A 3 1.79 -5.61 16.48
N LEU A 4 2.11 -4.61 15.65
CA LEU A 4 1.45 -3.29 15.67
C LEU A 4 -0.02 -3.39 15.26
N VAL A 5 -0.29 -4.17 14.20
CA VAL A 5 -1.67 -4.44 13.77
C VAL A 5 -2.42 -5.09 14.92
N ARG A 6 -1.91 -6.21 15.47
CA ARG A 6 -2.51 -6.94 16.59
C ARG A 6 -2.90 -6.03 17.75
N GLU A 7 -1.98 -5.21 18.22
CA GLU A 7 -2.24 -4.30 19.33
C GLU A 7 -3.37 -3.32 19.00
N THR A 8 -3.35 -2.75 17.79
CA THR A 8 -4.39 -1.81 17.33
C THR A 8 -5.77 -2.49 17.25
N VAL A 9 -5.87 -3.70 16.67
CA VAL A 9 -7.15 -4.39 16.49
C VAL A 9 -7.76 -4.80 17.82
N LEU A 10 -6.93 -5.28 18.75
CA LEU A 10 -7.37 -5.68 20.09
C LEU A 10 -7.77 -4.46 20.93
N GLN A 11 -7.01 -3.36 20.86
CA GLN A 11 -7.34 -2.12 21.57
C GLN A 11 -8.67 -1.53 21.08
N HIS A 12 -8.93 -1.53 19.77
CA HIS A 12 -10.15 -0.97 19.20
C HIS A 12 -11.32 -1.97 19.13
N GLN A 13 -11.14 -3.21 19.61
CA GLN A 13 -12.14 -4.29 19.57
C GLN A 13 -12.72 -4.54 18.17
N TRP A 14 -11.92 -4.31 17.12
CA TRP A 14 -12.35 -4.54 15.73
C TRP A 14 -12.38 -6.03 15.39
N MET A 15 -11.53 -6.84 16.04
CA MET A 15 -11.44 -8.29 15.84
C MET A 15 -10.92 -8.98 17.09
N ASN A 16 -11.31 -10.24 17.29
CA ASN A 16 -10.68 -11.11 18.28
C ASN A 16 -9.35 -11.70 17.78
N GLU A 17 -8.51 -12.17 18.71
CA GLU A 17 -7.19 -12.74 18.41
C GLU A 17 -7.26 -13.91 17.41
N GLY A 18 -8.28 -14.77 17.53
CA GLY A 18 -8.52 -15.88 16.60
C GLY A 18 -8.96 -15.42 15.20
N GLU A 19 -9.78 -14.36 15.10
CA GLU A 19 -10.20 -13.80 13.81
C GLU A 19 -9.03 -13.16 13.08
N LEU A 20 -8.18 -12.42 13.81
CA LEU A 20 -6.97 -11.83 13.24
C LEU A 20 -6.04 -12.91 12.66
N LEU A 21 -5.83 -14.02 13.38
CA LEU A 21 -5.00 -15.12 12.90
C LEU A 21 -5.58 -15.79 11.65
N ASN A 22 -6.90 -15.97 11.60
CA ASN A 22 -7.58 -16.47 10.40
C ASN A 22 -7.43 -15.52 9.21
N PHE A 23 -7.61 -14.21 9.41
CA PHE A 23 -7.42 -13.23 8.35
C PHE A 23 -5.98 -13.19 7.85
N ILE A 24 -5.00 -13.26 8.75
CA ILE A 24 -3.58 -13.36 8.37
C ILE A 24 -3.35 -14.62 7.52
N ALA A 25 -3.84 -15.78 7.96
CA ALA A 25 -3.69 -17.02 7.21
C ALA A 25 -4.31 -16.95 5.80
N VAL A 26 -5.48 -16.32 5.68
CA VAL A 26 -6.13 -16.09 4.37
C VAL A 26 -5.29 -15.13 3.51
N CYS A 27 -4.79 -14.04 4.08
CA CYS A 27 -3.99 -13.05 3.34
C CYS A 27 -2.64 -13.58 2.87
N GLU A 28 -1.99 -14.44 3.67
CA GLU A 28 -0.73 -15.10 3.34
C GLU A 28 -0.92 -16.25 2.33
N SER A 29 -2.10 -16.89 2.32
CA SER A 29 -2.42 -17.92 1.33
C SER A 29 -2.86 -17.34 -0.02
N THR A 30 -3.30 -16.07 -0.06
CA THR A 30 -3.57 -15.36 -1.32
C THR A 30 -2.29 -14.72 -1.86
N PRO A 31 -1.95 -14.91 -3.15
CA PRO A 31 -0.79 -14.24 -3.73
C PRO A 31 -1.01 -12.73 -3.75
N GLY A 32 -0.06 -11.96 -3.20
CA GLY A 32 -0.08 -10.50 -3.27
C GLY A 32 0.46 -9.80 -2.02
N PRO A 33 0.33 -8.46 -1.95
CA PRO A 33 0.78 -7.69 -0.79
C PRO A 33 -0.16 -7.89 0.40
N ILE A 34 0.36 -8.47 1.49
CA ILE A 34 -0.39 -8.75 2.73
C ILE A 34 -1.18 -7.54 3.22
N ALA A 35 -0.61 -6.33 3.16
CA ALA A 35 -1.26 -5.11 3.61
C ALA A 35 -2.53 -4.77 2.81
N VAL A 36 -2.53 -4.99 1.50
CA VAL A 36 -3.68 -4.71 0.62
C VAL A 36 -4.75 -5.78 0.79
N ASN A 37 -4.34 -7.06 0.85
CA ASN A 37 -5.26 -8.18 1.09
C ASN A 37 -5.96 -8.00 2.44
N MET A 38 -5.21 -7.71 3.49
CA MET A 38 -5.74 -7.48 4.83
C MET A 38 -6.70 -6.29 4.87
N ALA A 39 -6.35 -5.15 4.26
CA ALA A 39 -7.26 -4.01 4.17
C ALA A 39 -8.57 -4.36 3.45
N THR A 40 -8.48 -5.13 2.35
CA THR A 40 -9.65 -5.57 1.58
C THR A 40 -10.57 -6.46 2.42
N PHE A 41 -10.02 -7.48 3.09
CA PHE A 41 -10.81 -8.41 3.90
C PHE A 41 -11.37 -7.78 5.17
N VAL A 42 -10.59 -6.95 5.85
CA VAL A 42 -11.04 -6.23 7.04
C VAL A 42 -12.12 -5.21 6.68
N GLY A 43 -11.93 -4.46 5.58
CA GLY A 43 -12.95 -3.56 5.07
C GLY A 43 -14.24 -4.28 4.66
N ALA A 44 -14.10 -5.47 4.04
CA ALA A 44 -15.24 -6.33 3.71
C ALA A 44 -16.00 -6.79 4.97
N SER A 45 -15.28 -7.18 6.02
CA SER A 45 -15.88 -7.60 7.30
C SER A 45 -16.65 -6.47 7.97
N GLN A 46 -16.12 -5.24 7.93
CA GLN A 46 -16.69 -4.13 8.69
C GLN A 46 -17.87 -3.42 7.99
N ALA A 47 -17.82 -3.25 6.67
CA ALA A 47 -18.82 -2.51 5.91
C ALA A 47 -19.16 -3.13 4.54
N GLY A 48 -18.92 -4.43 4.37
CA GLY A 48 -19.20 -5.16 3.13
C GLY A 48 -18.32 -4.69 1.97
N VAL A 49 -18.83 -4.86 0.75
CA VAL A 49 -18.09 -4.55 -0.48
C VAL A 49 -17.66 -3.08 -0.57
N LEU A 50 -18.45 -2.14 -0.02
CA LEU A 50 -18.06 -0.74 0.01
C LEU A 50 -16.89 -0.50 0.97
N GLY A 51 -16.89 -1.18 2.13
CA GLY A 51 -15.78 -1.11 3.08
C GLY A 51 -14.48 -1.64 2.50
N SER A 52 -14.53 -2.73 1.73
CA SER A 52 -13.32 -3.30 1.10
C SER A 52 -12.72 -2.34 0.08
N VAL A 53 -13.54 -1.73 -0.77
CA VAL A 53 -13.10 -0.76 -1.77
C VAL A 53 -12.43 0.44 -1.09
N VAL A 54 -13.09 1.04 -0.11
CA VAL A 54 -12.57 2.23 0.60
C VAL A 54 -11.28 1.90 1.35
N ALA A 55 -11.21 0.76 2.04
CA ALA A 55 -10.01 0.35 2.77
C ALA A 55 -8.82 0.12 1.82
N THR A 56 -9.05 -0.54 0.69
CA THR A 56 -8.00 -0.79 -0.31
C THR A 56 -7.49 0.50 -0.94
N PHE A 57 -8.39 1.41 -1.33
CA PHE A 57 -7.96 2.71 -1.82
C PHE A 57 -7.25 3.54 -0.75
N GLY A 58 -7.69 3.48 0.51
CA GLY A 58 -7.02 4.15 1.63
C GLY A 58 -5.57 3.72 1.82
N VAL A 59 -5.25 2.45 1.56
CA VAL A 59 -3.88 1.92 1.65
C VAL A 59 -3.06 2.22 0.39
N VAL A 60 -3.66 2.19 -0.79
CA VAL A 60 -2.94 2.31 -2.07
C VAL A 60 -2.71 3.78 -2.47
N LEU A 61 -3.69 4.66 -2.26
CA LEU A 61 -3.64 6.06 -2.70
C LEU A 61 -2.45 6.85 -2.16
N PRO A 62 -2.06 6.75 -0.87
CA PRO A 62 -0.94 7.53 -0.34
C PRO A 62 0.36 7.25 -1.10
N SER A 63 0.67 5.96 -1.32
CA SER A 63 1.85 5.55 -2.09
C SER A 63 1.78 6.02 -3.54
N PHE A 64 0.60 5.94 -4.16
CA PHE A 64 0.39 6.41 -5.52
C PHE A 64 0.66 7.92 -5.67
N PHE A 65 0.15 8.74 -4.74
CA PHE A 65 0.39 10.18 -4.75
C PHE A 65 1.85 10.54 -4.52
N ILE A 66 2.55 9.83 -3.63
CA ILE A 66 3.97 10.04 -3.38
C ILE A 66 4.79 9.78 -4.66
N ILE A 67 4.50 8.69 -5.38
CA ILE A 67 5.18 8.37 -6.63
C ILE A 67 4.92 9.44 -7.69
N LEU A 68 3.67 9.88 -7.85
CA LEU A 68 3.33 10.95 -8.80
C LEU A 68 4.02 12.28 -8.46
N LEU A 69 4.08 12.62 -7.18
CA LEU A 69 4.77 13.82 -6.71
C LEU A 69 6.25 13.77 -7.07
N ILE A 70 6.92 12.66 -6.76
CA ILE A 70 8.34 12.46 -7.09
C ILE A 70 8.56 12.52 -8.61
N ALA A 71 7.72 11.83 -9.40
CA ALA A 71 7.80 11.83 -10.86
C ALA A 71 7.65 13.24 -11.44
N THR A 72 6.73 14.04 -10.89
CA THR A 72 6.51 15.43 -11.30
C THR A 72 7.72 16.31 -10.98
N ILE A 73 8.30 16.14 -9.79
CA ILE A 73 9.50 16.86 -9.36
C ILE A 73 10.68 16.53 -10.29
N ILE A 74 10.93 15.24 -10.55
CA ILE A 74 12.01 14.79 -11.46
C ILE A 74 11.79 15.33 -12.88
N SER A 75 10.57 15.26 -13.40
CA SER A 75 10.23 15.81 -14.72
C SER A 75 10.47 17.32 -14.80
N GLY A 76 10.30 18.04 -13.70
CA GLY A 76 10.67 19.44 -13.56
C GLY A 76 12.18 19.66 -13.69
N PHE A 77 12.99 18.81 -13.06
CA PHE A 77 14.46 18.88 -13.13
C PHE A 77 15.05 18.44 -14.48
N LEU A 78 14.40 17.51 -15.19
CA LEU A 78 14.78 17.07 -16.55
C LEU A 78 14.62 18.16 -17.63
N LYS A 79 14.13 19.35 -17.27
CA LYS A 79 14.15 20.55 -18.13
C LYS A 79 15.54 21.18 -18.24
N TYR A 80 16.42 20.95 -17.27
CA TYR A 80 17.78 21.47 -17.31
C TYR A 80 18.69 20.54 -18.14
N LYS A 81 19.37 21.12 -19.13
CA LYS A 81 20.17 20.40 -20.13
C LYS A 81 21.19 19.43 -19.50
N GLY A 82 21.92 19.87 -18.47
CA GLY A 82 22.91 19.03 -17.79
C GLY A 82 22.32 17.84 -17.01
N VAL A 83 21.08 17.92 -16.54
CA VAL A 83 20.40 16.81 -15.83
C VAL A 83 19.82 15.81 -16.84
N ARG A 84 19.36 16.29 -18.00
CA ARG A 84 18.85 15.46 -19.09
C ARG A 84 19.95 14.60 -19.71
N ASP A 85 21.11 15.19 -19.98
CA ASP A 85 22.23 14.49 -20.61
C ASP A 85 22.75 13.36 -19.68
N PHE A 86 22.86 13.63 -18.37
CA PHE A 86 23.22 12.62 -17.37
C PHE A 86 22.17 11.50 -17.25
N TYR A 87 20.88 11.82 -17.28
CA TYR A 87 19.81 10.82 -17.22
C TYR A 87 19.81 9.90 -18.45
N GLN A 88 20.01 10.45 -19.66
CA GLN A 88 20.09 9.66 -20.90
C GLN A 88 21.30 8.72 -20.94
N GLU A 89 22.44 9.16 -20.40
CA GLU A 89 23.65 8.34 -20.35
C GLU A 89 23.50 7.17 -19.36
N PHE A 90 22.77 7.38 -18.26
CA PHE A 90 22.46 6.33 -17.29
C PHE A 90 21.44 5.29 -17.81
N ASP A 91 20.45 5.74 -18.59
CA ASP A 91 19.40 4.88 -19.20
C ASP A 91 19.95 4.00 -20.35
N LEU A 92 21.09 4.39 -20.95
CA LEU A 92 21.79 3.61 -21.99
C LEU A 92 22.71 2.51 -21.43
N VAL A 93 22.95 2.48 -20.12
CA VAL A 93 23.88 1.55 -19.44
C VAL A 93 23.14 0.39 -18.75
N LEU A 94 21.82 0.49 -18.59
CA LEU A 94 20.93 -0.57 -18.08
C LEU A 94 20.21 -1.30 -19.23
#